data_AF-A0A6B2G939-F1
#
_entry.id   AF-A0A6B2G939-F1
#
_cell.length_a   1.000
_cell.length_b   1.000
_cell.length_c   1.000
_cell.angle_alpha   90.00
_cell.angle_beta   90.00
_cell.angle_gamma   90.00
#
_symmetry.space_group_name_H-M   'P 1'
#
loop_
_entity.id
_entity.type
_entity.pdbx_description
1 polymer ?
#
loop_
_entity_poly.entity_id
_entity_poly.type
_entity_poly.pdbx_seq_one_letter_code
_entity_poly.pdbx_strand_id
1 'polypeptide(L)'
;HIVCCISNLFIRLFPKYHHNEGNKRKILLAGSAAGVSLSFNAPITGVLFSLEETSFYFSSSSLWKSFFLSLVGVFFLSCFLPYSNEGLSLYKITEAHWHTFELPIFAFIGILGGLCGAFFTKTTILWNKLKQKLWVSRFPITEVVLVTLITSLICFPSDFSRMSNHNLVRRMFKSCSYPDSTEDNFCHRVLHKFENLSPYGVNASMYILREIKGVSLTFCLKIILLIFTF
;
A
#
# COMPACT_ATOMS: atom_id res chain seq x y z
N HIS A 1 -3.12 9.75 -12.07
CA HIS A 1 -2.73 10.30 -13.40
C HIS A 1 -3.67 9.87 -14.52
N ILE A 2 -3.80 8.57 -14.82
CA ILE A 2 -4.61 8.04 -15.94
C ILE A 2 -6.06 8.58 -15.91
N VAL A 3 -6.73 8.50 -14.76
CA VAL A 3 -8.12 9.00 -14.61
C VAL A 3 -8.22 10.51 -14.83
N CYS A 4 -7.19 11.29 -14.47
CA CYS A 4 -7.16 12.73 -14.74
C CYS A 4 -7.00 13.02 -16.24
N CYS A 5 -6.20 12.22 -16.97
CA CYS A 5 -6.09 12.34 -18.42
C CYS A 5 -7.43 12.04 -19.12
N ILE A 6 -8.12 10.99 -18.69
CA ILE A 6 -9.45 10.63 -19.19
C ILE A 6 -10.44 11.76 -18.86
N SER A 7 -10.43 12.26 -17.63
CA SER A 7 -11.28 13.38 -17.21
C SER A 7 -11.02 14.63 -18.06
N ASN A 8 -9.75 14.94 -18.36
CA ASN A 8 -9.38 16.06 -19.22
C ASN A 8 -9.87 15.89 -20.67
N LEU A 9 -9.86 14.65 -21.19
CA LEU A 9 -10.44 14.34 -22.50
C LEU A 9 -11.96 14.62 -22.51
N PHE A 10 -12.68 14.18 -21.47
CA PHE A 10 -14.12 14.45 -21.33
C PHE A 10 -14.43 15.93 -21.17
N ILE A 11 -13.61 16.69 -20.44
CA ILE A 11 -13.81 18.15 -20.28
C ILE A 11 -13.74 18.87 -21.63
N ARG A 12 -12.86 18.45 -22.55
CA ARG A 12 -12.74 19.05 -23.89
C ARG A 12 -14.00 18.87 -24.74
N LEU A 13 -14.79 17.83 -24.50
CA LEU A 13 -16.05 17.60 -25.22
C LEU A 13 -17.17 18.58 -24.81
N PHE A 14 -17.04 19.24 -23.66
CA PHE A 14 -18.05 20.15 -23.12
C PHE A 14 -17.48 21.57 -22.96
N PRO A 15 -17.74 22.51 -23.90
CA PRO A 15 -17.15 23.86 -23.89
C PRO A 15 -17.49 24.66 -22.61
N LYS A 16 -18.65 24.40 -22.01
CA LYS A 16 -19.09 24.98 -20.72
C LYS A 16 -18.10 24.73 -19.57
N TYR A 17 -17.47 23.55 -19.54
CA TYR A 17 -16.50 23.17 -18.51
C TYR A 17 -15.06 23.42 -18.96
N HIS A 18 -14.79 23.40 -20.26
CA HIS A 18 -13.46 23.63 -20.81
C HIS A 18 -12.97 25.06 -20.61
N HIS A 19 -13.83 26.07 -20.84
CA HIS A 19 -13.43 27.49 -20.73
C HIS A 19 -13.38 28.01 -19.28
N ASN A 20 -13.96 27.28 -18.32
CA ASN A 20 -13.92 27.67 -16.91
C ASN A 20 -12.87 26.84 -16.15
N GLU A 21 -11.68 27.42 -15.96
CA GLU A 21 -10.57 26.77 -15.26
C GLU A 21 -10.94 26.34 -13.83
N GLY A 22 -11.84 27.07 -13.15
CA GLY A 22 -12.32 26.69 -11.82
C GLY A 22 -13.13 25.40 -11.81
N ASN A 23 -13.99 25.19 -12.82
CA ASN A 23 -14.76 23.97 -12.95
C ASN A 23 -13.93 22.80 -13.48
N LYS A 24 -13.00 23.07 -14.40
CA LYS A 24 -12.04 22.09 -14.88
C LYS A 24 -11.20 21.52 -13.74
N ARG A 25 -10.69 22.37 -12.85
CA ARG A 25 -9.96 21.93 -11.64
C ARG A 25 -10.82 21.03 -10.75
N LYS A 26 -12.10 21.36 -10.52
CA LYS A 26 -13.01 20.52 -9.71
C LYS A 26 -13.21 19.13 -10.31
N ILE A 27 -13.33 19.02 -11.64
CA ILE A 27 -13.49 17.73 -12.33
C ILE A 27 -12.20 16.91 -12.26
N LEU A 28 -11.04 17.54 -12.44
CA LEU A 28 -9.73 16.86 -12.33
C LEU A 28 -9.47 16.34 -10.90
N LEU A 29 -9.85 17.12 -9.87
CA LEU A 29 -9.77 16.69 -8.48
C LEU A 29 -10.71 15.51 -8.19
N ALA A 30 -11.96 15.57 -8.68
CA ALA A 30 -12.90 14.46 -8.55
C ALA A 30 -12.40 13.19 -9.26
N GLY A 31 -11.81 13.33 -10.45
CA GLY A 31 -11.19 12.22 -11.17
C GLY A 31 -9.97 11.63 -10.45
N SER A 32 -9.14 12.47 -9.83
CA SER A 32 -8.03 12.00 -8.98
C SER A 32 -8.52 11.19 -7.79
N ALA A 33 -9.52 11.70 -7.07
CA ALA A 33 -10.15 11.04 -5.93
C ALA A 33 -10.77 9.69 -6.32
N ALA A 34 -11.48 9.64 -7.45
CA ALA A 34 -12.06 8.41 -7.99
C ALA A 34 -10.98 7.38 -8.36
N GLY A 35 -9.87 7.82 -8.98
CA GLY A 35 -8.76 6.94 -9.32
C GLY A 35 -8.08 6.32 -8.09
N VAL A 36 -7.89 7.09 -7.03
CA VAL A 36 -7.36 6.57 -5.75
C VAL A 36 -8.34 5.60 -5.10
N SER A 37 -9.63 5.95 -5.10
CA SER A 37 -10.70 5.12 -4.53
C SER A 37 -10.82 3.76 -5.20
N LEU A 38 -10.71 3.72 -6.54
CA LEU A 38 -10.72 2.50 -7.35
C LEU A 38 -9.54 1.58 -7.01
N SER A 39 -8.33 2.13 -6.84
CA SER A 39 -7.13 1.35 -6.52
C SER A 39 -7.20 0.66 -5.16
N PHE A 40 -7.87 1.28 -4.18
CA PHE A 40 -8.01 0.74 -2.82
C PHE A 40 -9.34 0.02 -2.57
N ASN A 41 -10.25 0.02 -3.56
CA ASN A 41 -11.62 -0.46 -3.40
C ASN A 41 -12.36 0.18 -2.19
N ALA A 42 -12.05 1.45 -1.90
CA ALA A 42 -12.50 2.15 -0.70
C ALA A 42 -12.91 3.59 -1.04
N PRO A 43 -14.20 3.86 -1.30
CA PRO A 43 -14.66 5.13 -1.85
C PRO A 43 -14.53 6.32 -0.89
N ILE A 44 -14.73 6.10 0.42
CA ILE A 44 -14.62 7.17 1.42
C ILE A 44 -13.14 7.53 1.63
N THR A 45 -12.30 6.51 1.88
CA THR A 45 -10.87 6.68 2.15
C THR A 45 -10.14 7.34 0.98
N GLY A 46 -10.42 6.93 -0.26
CA GLY A 46 -9.77 7.51 -1.43
C GLY A 46 -10.11 8.99 -1.65
N VAL A 47 -11.33 9.42 -1.31
CA VAL A 47 -11.75 10.82 -1.40
C VAL A 47 -11.11 11.67 -0.31
N LEU A 48 -11.09 11.17 0.94
CA LEU A 48 -10.41 11.85 2.05
C LEU A 48 -8.90 11.97 1.83
N PHE A 49 -8.27 10.92 1.29
CA PHE A 49 -6.86 10.98 0.92
C PHE A 49 -6.59 12.03 -0.18
N SER A 50 -7.46 12.10 -1.19
CA SER A 50 -7.32 13.13 -2.24
C SER A 50 -7.56 14.54 -1.68
N LEU A 51 -8.46 14.69 -0.69
CA LEU A 51 -8.67 15.96 0.02
C LEU A 51 -7.41 16.42 0.75
N GLU A 52 -6.74 15.51 1.45
CA GLU A 52 -5.52 15.79 2.22
C GLU A 52 -4.33 16.12 1.31
N GLU A 53 -4.09 15.32 0.27
CA GLU A 53 -2.86 15.38 -0.53
C GLU A 53 -2.97 16.25 -1.79
N THR A 54 -4.12 16.28 -2.47
CA THR A 54 -4.20 16.83 -3.84
C THR A 54 -4.78 18.25 -3.91
N SER A 55 -5.42 18.75 -2.87
CA SER A 55 -5.96 20.12 -2.89
C SER A 55 -6.26 20.73 -1.53
N PHE A 56 -5.81 21.97 -1.36
CA PHE A 56 -6.11 22.80 -0.19
C PHE A 56 -7.57 23.24 -0.06
N TYR A 57 -8.39 23.16 -1.12
CA TYR A 57 -9.74 23.71 -1.10
C TYR A 57 -10.74 22.82 -1.83
N PHE A 58 -11.64 22.20 -1.07
CA PHE A 58 -12.83 21.53 -1.56
C PHE A 58 -14.07 22.25 -1.05
N SER A 59 -14.87 22.80 -1.96
CA SER A 59 -16.23 23.19 -1.63
C SER A 59 -17.05 21.95 -1.27
N SER A 60 -17.91 22.03 -0.26
CA SER A 60 -18.77 20.92 0.18
C SER A 60 -19.60 20.32 -0.96
N SER A 61 -19.99 21.14 -1.95
CA SER A 61 -20.69 20.66 -3.16
C SER A 61 -19.81 19.79 -4.07
N SER A 62 -18.51 20.09 -4.16
CA SER A 62 -17.57 19.29 -4.94
C SER A 62 -17.21 17.99 -4.24
N LEU A 63 -17.16 17.99 -2.91
CA LEU A 63 -16.83 16.82 -2.10
C LEU A 63 -17.87 15.69 -2.28
N TRP A 64 -19.15 16.03 -2.18
CA TRP A 64 -20.23 15.05 -2.41
C TRP A 64 -20.22 14.50 -3.84
N LYS A 65 -19.87 15.32 -4.84
CA LYS A 65 -19.76 14.89 -6.24
C LYS A 65 -18.60 13.93 -6.45
N SER A 66 -17.42 14.20 -5.87
CA SER A 66 -16.30 13.28 -5.92
C SER A 66 -16.59 11.98 -5.18
N PHE A 67 -17.29 12.05 -4.06
CA PHE A 67 -17.72 10.86 -3.31
C PHE A 67 -18.66 9.97 -4.12
N PHE A 68 -19.69 10.55 -4.75
CA PHE A 68 -20.60 9.80 -5.61
C PHE A 68 -19.87 9.18 -6.81
N LEU A 69 -18.97 9.93 -7.45
CA LEU A 69 -18.16 9.41 -8.56
C LEU A 69 -17.30 8.21 -8.14
N SER A 70 -16.63 8.31 -6.98
CA SER A 70 -15.84 7.20 -6.42
C SER A 70 -16.70 5.98 -6.11
N LEU A 71 -17.87 6.18 -5.51
CA LEU A 71 -18.81 5.10 -5.16
C LEU A 71 -19.27 4.36 -6.41
N VAL A 72 -19.68 5.09 -7.45
CA VAL A 72 -20.10 4.52 -8.72
C VAL A 72 -18.94 3.75 -9.37
N GLY A 73 -17.73 4.30 -9.38
CA GLY A 73 -16.56 3.61 -9.92
C GLY A 73 -16.27 2.29 -9.21
N VAL A 74 -16.24 2.30 -7.88
CA VAL A 74 -16.03 1.11 -7.05
C VAL A 74 -17.15 0.08 -7.23
N PHE A 75 -18.40 0.54 -7.35
CA PHE A 75 -19.54 -0.33 -7.64
C PHE A 75 -19.38 -1.03 -8.99
N PHE A 76 -19.04 -0.29 -10.05
CA PHE A 76 -18.78 -0.88 -11.36
C PHE A 76 -17.63 -1.88 -11.31
N LEU A 77 -16.52 -1.55 -10.64
CA LEU A 77 -15.40 -2.48 -10.47
C LEU A 77 -15.86 -3.78 -9.80
N SER A 78 -16.68 -3.68 -8.77
CA SER A 78 -17.23 -4.84 -8.05
C SER A 78 -18.18 -5.68 -8.92
N CYS A 79 -18.97 -5.05 -9.79
CA CYS A 79 -19.85 -5.74 -10.74
C CYS A 79 -19.08 -6.48 -11.84
N PHE A 80 -17.96 -5.92 -12.32
CA PHE A 80 -17.16 -6.52 -13.40
C PHE A 80 -16.18 -7.59 -12.91
N LEU A 81 -15.74 -7.54 -11.65
CA LEU A 81 -14.87 -8.54 -11.03
C LEU A 81 -15.60 -9.32 -9.90
N PRO A 82 -16.71 -10.02 -10.18
CA PRO A 82 -17.47 -10.72 -9.15
C PRO A 82 -16.76 -11.98 -8.61
N TYR A 83 -15.68 -12.44 -9.25
CA TYR A 83 -15.08 -13.77 -9.00
C TYR A 83 -13.66 -13.73 -8.40
N SER A 84 -13.12 -12.56 -8.03
CA SER A 84 -11.97 -12.60 -7.12
C SER A 84 -12.49 -13.10 -5.77
N ASN A 85 -12.00 -14.24 -5.27
CA ASN A 85 -12.25 -14.78 -3.92
C ASN A 85 -11.76 -13.85 -2.78
N GLU A 86 -11.60 -12.57 -3.09
CA GLU A 86 -11.22 -11.46 -2.25
C GLU A 86 -12.52 -10.67 -2.03
N GLY A 87 -13.17 -10.87 -0.88
CA GLY A 87 -14.41 -10.16 -0.56
C GLY A 87 -14.28 -8.64 -0.73
N LEU A 88 -15.43 -7.95 -0.78
CA LEU A 88 -15.58 -6.49 -1.02
C LEU A 88 -14.68 -5.56 -0.20
N SER A 89 -14.02 -6.06 0.84
CA SER A 89 -12.94 -5.39 1.54
C SER A 89 -11.67 -6.25 1.46
N LEU A 90 -10.59 -5.70 0.88
CA LEU A 90 -9.26 -6.33 0.84
C LEU A 90 -8.76 -6.79 2.21
N TYR A 91 -9.31 -6.20 3.28
CA TYR A 91 -8.90 -6.47 4.64
C TYR A 91 -10.10 -6.51 5.60
N LYS A 92 -10.63 -7.71 5.86
CA LYS A 92 -11.67 -7.93 6.88
C LYS A 92 -10.99 -8.38 8.17
N ILE A 93 -10.91 -7.49 9.14
CA ILE A 93 -10.44 -7.79 10.49
C ILE A 93 -11.65 -8.23 11.31
N THR A 94 -11.53 -9.34 12.02
CA THR A 94 -12.50 -9.71 13.06
C THR A 94 -12.49 -8.65 14.15
N GLU A 95 -13.68 -8.25 14.64
CA GLU A 95 -13.85 -7.27 15.72
C GLU A 95 -12.93 -7.59 16.90
N ALA A 96 -11.87 -6.80 17.07
CA ALA A 96 -10.97 -6.89 18.20
C ALA A 96 -11.29 -5.76 19.16
N HIS A 97 -11.74 -6.09 20.37
CA HIS A 97 -11.92 -5.11 21.42
C HIS A 97 -10.55 -4.70 21.96
N TRP A 98 -10.19 -3.43 21.76
CA TRP A 98 -8.96 -2.85 22.31
C TRP A 98 -9.18 -2.47 23.76
N HIS A 99 -8.13 -2.62 24.56
CA HIS A 99 -8.13 -2.16 25.94
C HIS A 99 -7.41 -0.81 26.06
N THR A 100 -7.86 0.05 26.98
CA THR A 100 -7.30 1.41 27.15
C THR A 100 -5.80 1.41 27.48
N PHE A 101 -5.27 0.33 28.07
CA PHE A 101 -3.85 0.18 28.37
C PHE A 101 -2.97 -0.01 27.12
N GLU A 102 -3.54 -0.38 25.97
CA GLU A 102 -2.80 -0.61 24.71
C GLU A 102 -2.58 0.71 23.93
N LEU A 103 -3.32 1.76 24.29
CA LEU A 103 -3.29 3.06 23.60
C LEU A 103 -1.90 3.73 23.60
N PRO A 104 -1.11 3.71 24.71
CA PRO A 104 0.26 4.21 24.70
C PRO A 104 1.19 3.44 23.74
N ILE A 105 0.96 2.13 23.57
CA ILE A 105 1.74 1.29 22.66
C ILE A 105 1.43 1.67 21.20
N PHE A 106 0.15 1.87 20.87
CA PHE A 106 -0.24 2.37 19.55
C PHE A 106 0.31 3.76 19.25
N ALA A 107 0.31 4.66 20.24
CA ALA A 107 0.92 5.99 20.10
C ALA A 107 2.43 5.89 19.81
N PHE A 108 3.14 5.02 20.53
CA PHE A 108 4.57 4.80 20.32
C PHE A 108 4.87 4.23 18.92
N ILE A 109 4.07 3.27 18.46
CA ILE A 109 4.19 2.72 17.10
C ILE A 109 3.94 3.82 16.05
N GLY A 110 2.96 4.71 16.29
CA GLY A 110 2.71 5.87 15.43
C GLY A 110 3.90 6.81 15.33
N ILE A 111 4.55 7.12 16.45
CA ILE A 111 5.76 7.97 16.49
C ILE A 111 6.90 7.31 15.70
N LEU A 112 7.15 6.02 15.92
CA LEU A 112 8.17 5.28 15.16
C LEU A 112 7.86 5.24 13.67
N GLY A 113 6.60 5.00 13.30
CA GLY A 113 6.15 5.02 11.90
C GLY A 113 6.37 6.37 11.23
N GLY A 114 6.05 7.47 11.94
CA GLY A 114 6.31 8.84 11.47
C GLY A 114 7.79 9.13 11.29
N LEU A 115 8.64 8.73 12.25
CA LEU A 115 10.09 8.92 12.17
C LEU A 115 10.70 8.13 11.00
N CYS A 116 10.30 6.87 10.83
CA CYS A 116 10.70 6.03 9.69
C CYS A 116 10.26 6.64 8.35
N GLY A 117 9.04 7.15 8.26
CA GLY A 117 8.52 7.82 7.06
C GLY A 117 9.28 9.11 6.72
N ALA A 118 9.62 9.92 7.72
CA ALA A 118 10.41 11.13 7.55
C ALA A 118 11.85 10.81 7.09
N PHE A 119 12.47 9.77 7.69
CA PHE A 119 13.78 9.29 7.29
C PHE A 119 13.78 8.76 5.85
N PHE A 120 12.77 7.96 5.49
CA PHE A 120 12.59 7.43 4.13
C PHE A 120 12.49 8.57 3.11
N THR A 121 11.59 9.53 3.34
CA THR A 121 11.36 10.66 2.42
C THR A 121 12.63 11.50 2.21
N LYS A 122 13.33 11.85 3.30
CA LYS A 122 14.60 12.59 3.21
C LYS A 122 15.66 11.82 2.42
N THR A 123 15.76 10.51 2.64
CA THR A 123 16.75 9.67 1.97
C THR A 123 16.45 9.52 0.48
N THR A 124 15.20 9.30 0.09
CA THR A 124 14.79 9.27 -1.32
C THR A 124 15.06 10.61 -2.03
N ILE A 125 14.80 11.75 -1.38
CA ILE A 125 15.12 13.06 -1.96
C ILE A 125 16.63 13.24 -2.11
N LEU A 126 17.43 12.85 -1.11
CA LEU A 126 18.88 12.93 -1.17
C LEU A 126 19.45 12.04 -2.27
N TRP A 127 18.96 10.80 -2.38
CA TRP A 127 19.34 9.85 -3.42
C TRP A 127 19.04 10.41 -4.81
N ASN A 128 17.84 10.95 -5.03
CA ASN A 128 17.48 11.58 -6.29
C ASN A 128 18.38 12.76 -6.67
N LYS A 129 18.73 13.61 -5.71
CA LYS A 129 19.70 14.71 -5.93
C LYS A 129 21.09 14.20 -6.27
N LEU A 130 21.53 13.11 -5.65
CA LEU A 130 22.83 12.49 -5.92
C LEU A 130 22.84 11.86 -7.32
N LYS A 131 21.78 11.13 -7.68
CA LYS A 131 21.58 10.50 -8.99
C LYS A 131 21.62 11.51 -10.13
N GLN A 132 20.99 12.68 -9.96
CA GLN A 132 21.04 13.76 -10.96
C GLN A 132 22.46 14.32 -11.17
N LYS A 133 23.34 14.24 -10.16
CA LYS A 133 24.75 14.69 -10.26
C LYS A 133 25.68 13.61 -10.82
N LEU A 134 25.32 12.34 -10.65
CA LEU A 134 26.09 11.21 -11.15
C LEU A 134 25.91 11.04 -12.67
N TRP A 135 26.98 10.70 -13.37
CA TRP A 135 26.97 10.38 -14.81
C TRP A 135 26.05 9.20 -15.19
N VAL A 136 25.60 8.43 -14.20
CA VAL A 136 24.65 7.31 -14.33
C VAL A 136 23.31 7.77 -14.93
N SER A 137 22.94 9.05 -14.80
CA SER A 137 21.71 9.60 -15.43
C SER A 137 21.70 9.54 -16.96
N ARG A 138 22.84 9.28 -17.62
CA ARG A 138 22.93 9.25 -19.09
C ARG A 138 22.35 7.96 -19.71
N PHE A 139 22.21 6.88 -18.93
CA PHE A 139 21.67 5.60 -19.39
C PHE A 139 20.59 5.06 -18.43
N PRO A 140 19.35 5.58 -18.49
CA PRO A 140 18.29 5.21 -17.54
C PRO A 140 17.88 3.73 -17.64
N ILE A 141 17.96 3.13 -18.84
CA ILE A 141 17.53 1.74 -19.05
C ILE A 141 18.52 0.75 -18.41
N THR A 142 19.82 0.96 -18.60
CA THR A 142 20.85 0.05 -18.04
C THR A 142 20.86 0.09 -16.52
N GLU A 143 20.59 1.26 -15.93
CA GLU A 143 20.46 1.42 -14.48
C GLU A 143 19.30 0.58 -13.93
N VAL A 144 18.11 0.69 -14.52
CA VAL A 144 16.93 -0.08 -14.08
C VAL A 144 17.16 -1.58 -14.25
N VAL A 145 17.77 -2.02 -15.35
CA VAL A 145 18.11 -3.45 -15.57
C VAL A 145 19.10 -3.95 -14.52
N LEU A 146 20.12 -3.16 -14.18
CA LEU A 146 21.11 -3.54 -13.17
C LEU A 146 20.49 -3.59 -11.77
N VAL A 147 19.69 -2.58 -11.39
CA VAL A 147 19.00 -2.55 -10.10
C VAL A 147 18.03 -3.73 -9.97
N THR A 148 17.24 -4.02 -11.00
CA THR A 148 16.29 -5.14 -10.99
C THR A 148 17.00 -6.49 -10.92
N LEU A 149 18.12 -6.68 -11.62
CA LEU A 149 18.95 -7.89 -11.55
C LEU A 149 19.50 -8.10 -10.13
N ILE A 150 20.14 -7.09 -9.54
CA ILE A 150 20.66 -7.15 -8.16
C ILE A 150 19.52 -7.42 -7.17
N THR A 151 18.41 -6.71 -7.33
CA THR A 151 17.21 -6.89 -6.49
C THR A 151 16.70 -8.32 -6.54
N SER A 152 16.61 -8.90 -7.74
CA SER A 152 16.14 -10.26 -7.95
C SER A 152 17.06 -11.28 -7.29
N LEU A 153 18.39 -11.12 -7.41
CA LEU A 153 19.38 -12.00 -6.78
C LEU A 153 19.29 -11.96 -5.25
N ILE A 154 19.11 -10.77 -4.68
CA ILE A 154 19.00 -10.60 -3.22
C ILE A 154 17.65 -11.09 -2.70
N CYS A 155 16.56 -10.88 -3.44
CA CYS A 155 15.21 -11.26 -2.99
C CYS A 155 14.89 -12.75 -3.19
N PHE A 156 15.46 -13.40 -4.22
CA PHE A 156 15.24 -14.81 -4.54
C PHE A 156 15.44 -15.79 -3.37
N PRO A 157 16.48 -15.69 -2.52
CA PRO A 157 16.67 -16.60 -1.40
C PRO A 157 15.67 -16.42 -0.25
N SER A 158 14.87 -15.35 -0.23
CA SER A 158 13.94 -15.07 0.87
C SER A 158 12.49 -15.35 0.48
N ASP A 159 11.86 -16.31 1.18
CA ASP A 159 10.47 -16.72 0.91
C ASP A 159 9.47 -15.55 1.00
N PHE A 160 9.69 -14.61 1.94
CA PHE A 160 8.82 -13.44 2.14
C PHE A 160 8.96 -12.40 1.02
N SER A 161 10.13 -12.26 0.40
CA SER A 161 10.33 -11.28 -0.68
C SER A 161 9.85 -11.82 -2.03
N ARG A 162 9.75 -13.15 -2.21
CA ARG A 162 9.20 -13.78 -3.41
C ARG A 162 7.70 -13.52 -3.58
N MET A 163 6.98 -13.26 -2.49
CA MET A 163 5.53 -13.04 -2.51
C MET A 163 5.13 -11.63 -2.96
N SER A 164 3.98 -11.53 -3.64
CA SER A 164 3.38 -10.24 -3.98
C SER A 164 3.03 -9.45 -2.72
N ASN A 165 3.20 -8.13 -2.77
CA ASN A 165 2.99 -7.24 -1.63
C ASN A 165 1.56 -7.34 -1.06
N HIS A 166 0.54 -7.42 -1.91
CA HIS A 166 -0.86 -7.54 -1.45
C HIS A 166 -1.09 -8.83 -0.64
N ASN A 167 -0.54 -9.95 -1.12
CA ASN A 167 -0.61 -11.24 -0.43
C ASN A 167 0.18 -11.25 0.87
N LEU A 168 1.33 -10.56 0.91
CA LEU A 168 2.13 -10.43 2.14
C LEU A 168 1.36 -9.65 3.21
N VAL A 169 0.83 -8.48 2.84
CA VAL A 169 0.00 -7.66 3.73
C VAL A 169 -1.21 -8.47 4.20
N ARG A 170 -1.95 -9.14 3.32
CA ARG A 170 -3.08 -10.00 3.70
C ARG A 170 -2.68 -11.08 4.72
N ARG A 171 -1.54 -11.75 4.53
CA ARG A 171 -1.06 -12.81 5.44
C ARG A 171 -0.64 -12.30 6.81
N MET A 172 -0.15 -11.06 6.94
CA MET A 172 0.25 -10.48 8.24
C MET A 172 -0.93 -10.19 9.18
N PHE A 173 -2.13 -10.23 8.62
CA PHE A 173 -3.22 -9.37 9.04
C PHE A 173 -4.50 -10.22 9.13
N LYS A 174 -4.47 -11.44 8.56
CA LYS A 174 -5.43 -12.52 8.74
C LYS A 174 -5.32 -13.08 10.18
N SER A 175 -6.41 -12.99 10.93
CA SER A 175 -6.55 -13.60 12.25
C SER A 175 -6.33 -15.11 12.19
N CYS A 176 -5.74 -15.68 13.24
CA CYS A 176 -5.59 -17.12 13.36
C CYS A 176 -6.94 -17.74 13.74
N SER A 177 -7.71 -18.19 12.75
CA SER A 177 -8.86 -19.06 12.98
C SER A 177 -8.47 -20.50 12.64
N TYR A 178 -8.75 -21.39 13.58
CA TYR A 178 -8.62 -22.84 13.48
C TYR A 178 -9.96 -23.43 13.01
N PRO A 179 -10.04 -24.40 12.08
CA PRO A 179 -9.05 -24.92 11.13
C PRO A 179 -9.51 -24.72 9.66
N ASP A 180 -8.86 -23.84 8.90
CA ASP A 180 -8.98 -23.86 7.43
C ASP A 180 -7.63 -24.26 6.83
N SER A 181 -7.56 -25.53 6.45
CA SER A 181 -6.38 -26.30 6.06
C SER A 181 -5.85 -26.00 4.66
N THR A 182 -5.90 -24.76 4.17
CA THR A 182 -5.55 -24.48 2.76
C THR A 182 -4.74 -23.22 2.49
N GLU A 183 -4.42 -22.39 3.50
CA GLU A 183 -3.53 -21.24 3.28
C GLU A 183 -2.45 -21.10 4.36
N ASP A 184 -1.18 -21.03 3.92
CA ASP A 184 0.03 -20.75 4.71
C ASP A 184 -0.03 -19.39 5.43
N ASN A 185 -0.83 -19.28 6.49
CA ASN A 185 -0.92 -18.08 7.31
C ASN A 185 0.35 -17.94 8.18
N PHE A 186 0.85 -16.71 8.37
CA PHE A 186 2.01 -16.45 9.25
C PHE A 186 1.79 -17.03 10.65
N CYS A 187 0.58 -16.86 11.18
CA CYS A 187 0.20 -17.40 12.47
C CYS A 187 0.15 -18.93 12.51
N HIS A 188 -0.37 -19.60 11.47
CA HIS A 188 -0.39 -21.07 11.43
C HIS A 188 1.03 -21.64 11.29
N ARG A 189 1.91 -20.99 10.52
CA ARG A 189 3.33 -21.37 10.43
C ARG A 189 4.05 -21.26 11.78
N VAL A 190 3.73 -20.23 12.58
CA VAL A 190 4.27 -20.05 13.93
C VAL A 190 3.65 -21.08 14.91
N LEU A 191 2.33 -21.27 14.89
CA LEU A 191 1.61 -22.17 15.81
C LEU A 191 1.86 -23.67 15.51
N HIS A 192 1.77 -24.10 14.25
CA HIS A 192 2.03 -25.50 13.85
C HIS A 192 3.47 -25.92 14.16
N LYS A 193 4.43 -25.00 14.03
CA LYS A 193 5.83 -25.28 14.37
C LYS A 193 6.07 -25.22 15.88
N PHE A 194 5.30 -24.41 16.61
CA PHE A 194 5.27 -24.42 18.07
C PHE A 194 4.75 -25.76 18.63
N GLU A 195 3.63 -26.26 18.11
CA GLU A 195 2.99 -27.51 18.56
C GLU A 195 3.87 -28.74 18.26
N ASN A 196 4.50 -28.80 17.09
CA ASN A 196 5.39 -29.91 16.71
C ASN A 196 6.77 -29.89 17.42
N LEU A 197 7.25 -28.74 17.92
CA LEU A 197 8.55 -28.65 18.61
C LEU A 197 8.44 -28.52 20.13
N SER A 198 7.25 -28.28 20.68
CA SER A 198 6.98 -28.31 22.13
C SER A 198 7.43 -29.61 22.83
N PRO A 199 7.36 -30.81 22.22
CA PRO A 199 7.87 -32.03 22.88
C PRO A 199 9.40 -32.21 22.79
N TYR A 200 10.12 -31.38 22.02
CA TYR A 200 11.57 -31.55 21.76
C TYR A 200 12.47 -30.53 22.48
N GLY A 201 11.93 -29.71 23.40
CA GLY A 201 12.73 -28.81 24.25
C GLY A 201 13.47 -27.70 23.48
N VAL A 202 13.07 -27.40 22.23
CA VAL A 202 13.67 -26.33 21.44
C VAL A 202 12.99 -25.01 21.79
N ASN A 203 13.77 -24.01 22.21
CA ASN A 203 13.27 -22.71 22.66
C ASN A 203 12.38 -22.06 21.58
N ALA A 204 11.07 -22.09 21.78
CA ALA A 204 10.07 -21.47 20.90
C ALA A 204 10.37 -19.99 20.59
N SER A 205 11.01 -19.28 21.53
CA SER A 205 11.49 -17.92 21.36
C SER A 205 12.48 -17.76 20.21
N MET A 206 13.35 -18.75 19.95
CA MET A 206 14.35 -18.71 18.88
C MET A 206 13.71 -18.78 17.48
N TYR A 207 12.61 -19.52 17.33
CA TYR A 207 11.88 -19.60 16.05
C TYR A 207 11.07 -18.35 15.76
N ILE A 208 10.38 -17.80 16.77
CA ILE A 208 9.65 -16.54 16.63
C ILE A 208 10.62 -15.41 16.28
N LEU A 209 11.78 -15.34 16.96
CA LEU A 209 12.83 -14.36 16.65
C LEU A 209 13.39 -14.53 15.23
N ARG A 210 13.52 -15.77 14.74
CA ARG A 210 14.00 -16.04 13.37
C ARG A 210 13.01 -15.55 12.30
N GLU A 211 11.71 -15.79 12.49
CA GLU A 211 10.67 -15.34 11.55
C GLU A 211 10.51 -13.81 11.58
N ILE A 212 10.50 -13.20 12.78
CA ILE A 212 10.48 -11.73 12.93
C ILE A 212 11.72 -11.10 12.29
N LYS A 213 12.91 -11.70 12.47
CA LYS A 213 14.14 -11.24 11.82
C LYS A 213 14.05 -11.36 10.30
N GLY A 214 13.42 -12.41 9.77
CA GLY A 214 13.16 -12.57 8.34
C GLY A 214 12.27 -11.47 7.78
N VAL A 215 11.13 -11.19 8.43
CA VAL A 215 10.20 -10.12 8.02
C VAL A 215 10.84 -8.74 8.13
N SER A 216 11.56 -8.46 9.22
CA SER A 216 12.28 -7.20 9.43
C SER A 216 13.39 -6.99 8.38
N LEU A 217 14.15 -8.03 8.05
CA LEU A 217 15.16 -7.97 6.99
C LEU A 217 14.51 -7.68 5.62
N THR A 218 13.41 -8.36 5.30
CA THR A 218 12.64 -8.10 4.07
C THR A 218 12.11 -6.67 4.03
N PHE A 219 11.62 -6.13 5.15
CA PHE A 219 11.16 -4.74 5.24
C PHE A 219 12.30 -3.75 4.97
N CYS A 220 13.46 -3.92 5.63
CA CYS A 220 14.63 -3.08 5.41
C CYS A 220 15.14 -3.17 3.96
N LEU A 221 15.21 -4.38 3.40
CA LEU A 221 15.61 -4.58 2.00
C LEU A 221 14.64 -3.87 1.05
N LYS A 222 13.31 -4.01 1.24
CA LYS A 222 12.32 -3.33 0.41
C LYS A 222 12.41 -1.81 0.52
N ILE A 223 12.67 -1.26 1.71
CA ILE A 223 12.90 0.17 1.90
C ILE A 223 14.11 0.64 1.10
N ILE A 224 15.24 -0.06 1.21
CA ILE A 224 16.47 0.27 0.50
C ILE A 224 16.20 0.24 -1.02
N LEU A 225 15.60 -0.84 -1.50
CA LEU A 225 15.26 -1.00 -2.92
C LEU A 225 14.31 0.10 -3.42
N LEU A 226 13.32 0.49 -2.62
CA LEU A 226 12.43 1.59 -2.93
C LEU A 226 13.19 2.92 -3.03
N ILE A 227 14.13 3.20 -2.13
CA ILE A 227 14.97 4.40 -2.20
C ILE A 227 15.80 4.42 -3.49
N PHE A 228 16.34 3.29 -3.93
CA PHE A 228 17.13 3.22 -5.16
C PHE A 228 16.29 3.33 -6.43
N THR A 229 15.04 2.84 -6.37
CA THR A 229 14.12 2.82 -7.51
C THR A 229 13.42 4.16 -7.74
N PHE A 230 13.08 4.87 -6.66
CA PHE A 230 12.40 6.18 -6.69
C PHE A 230 13.37 7.36 -6.67
#